data_AF-A0A844IBK0-F1
#
_entry.id   AF-A0A844IBK0-F1
#
_cell.length_a   1.000
_cell.length_b   1.000
_cell.length_c   1.000
_cell.angle_alpha   90.00
_cell.angle_beta   90.00
_cell.angle_gamma   90.00
#
_symmetry.space_group_name_H-M   'P 1'
#
loop_
_entity.id
_entity.type
_entity.pdbx_description
1 polymer ?
#
loop_
_entity_poly.entity_id
_entity_poly.type
_entity_poly.pdbx_seq_one_letter_code
_entity_poly.pdbx_strand_id
1 'polypeptide(L)'
;MSRNDMIAIFRDAKDGSVIDANELTDLRTLVGNSTLFTMADSVKLLSNKIANSDAANTRSGFGNLFAGSSDTQMENLIGKWFLGTDRPDTGYIYSYASGSLFQNGASADDIYQGAVGDCYYVATLASIAQEKPEYIQNMFTDNGDNTFTVRFYNNGVADYVTVDRYLPTYGNYAAYAGWGGGSVTSTSNELWVALAEKAYAQLAESGWSRTYSGTQNNSYAAIEGGWMDTVIRQVTGLSATSQSVSNMTQTQLINLVNSNQVLTAGFVYGAGYGVVDGHAYTITAYNATNGTFHLRNPWGSYHADVTWSQLLSLSAILQWSNT
;
A
#
# COMPACT_ATOMS: atom_id res chain seq x y z
N MET A 1 -12.11 18.75 -15.13
CA MET A 1 -11.25 19.31 -14.08
C MET A 1 -10.18 18.31 -13.73
N SER A 2 -8.94 18.67 -14.03
CA SER A 2 -7.75 17.88 -13.76
C SER A 2 -7.23 18.10 -12.32
N ARG A 3 -6.25 17.29 -11.90
CA ARG A 3 -5.48 17.53 -10.67
C ARG A 3 -4.85 18.92 -10.65
N ASN A 4 -4.26 19.35 -11.77
CA ASN A 4 -3.60 20.64 -11.87
C ASN A 4 -4.59 21.81 -11.81
N ASP A 5 -5.78 21.64 -12.37
CA ASP A 5 -6.86 22.64 -12.25
C ASP A 5 -7.26 22.82 -10.78
N MET A 6 -7.43 21.71 -10.04
CA MET A 6 -7.77 21.77 -8.61
C MET A 6 -6.64 22.40 -7.78
N ILE A 7 -5.38 22.06 -8.05
CA ILE A 7 -4.23 22.70 -7.38
C ILE A 7 -4.24 24.21 -7.63
N ALA A 8 -4.47 24.64 -8.87
CA ALA A 8 -4.54 26.07 -9.20
C ALA A 8 -5.69 26.75 -8.43
N ILE A 9 -6.89 26.16 -8.43
CA ILE A 9 -8.05 26.69 -7.69
C ILE A 9 -7.77 26.81 -6.19
N PHE A 10 -7.18 25.78 -5.57
CA PHE A 10 -6.81 25.84 -4.15
C PHE A 10 -5.77 26.92 -3.86
N ARG A 11 -4.88 27.21 -4.82
CA ARG A 11 -3.88 28.27 -4.69
C ARG A 11 -4.44 29.67 -4.93
N ASP A 12 -5.42 29.79 -5.82
CA ASP A 12 -6.07 31.05 -6.13
C ASP A 12 -6.99 31.50 -4.99
N ALA A 13 -7.58 30.56 -4.26
CA ALA A 13 -8.37 30.80 -3.04
C ALA A 13 -7.54 31.30 -1.83
N LYS A 14 -6.28 31.66 -2.03
CA LYS A 14 -5.37 32.24 -1.02
C LYS A 14 -5.28 33.75 -1.18
N ASP A 15 -6.28 34.39 -1.79
CA ASP A 15 -6.17 35.80 -2.08
C ASP A 15 -6.19 36.58 -0.74
N GLY A 16 -5.11 37.31 -0.45
CA GLY A 16 -4.96 37.99 0.85
C GLY A 16 -4.29 37.21 1.99
N SER A 17 -3.59 36.10 1.70
CA SER A 17 -2.76 35.31 2.64
C SER A 17 -3.50 34.43 3.67
N VAL A 18 -4.83 34.44 3.64
CA VAL A 18 -5.71 33.62 4.48
C VAL A 18 -6.92 33.18 3.67
N ILE A 19 -7.45 32.00 3.95
CA ILE A 19 -8.70 31.52 3.36
C ILE A 19 -9.86 32.14 4.12
N ASP A 20 -10.66 32.99 3.48
CA ASP A 20 -11.83 33.59 4.10
C ASP A 20 -13.06 32.64 4.09
N ALA A 21 -14.15 33.08 4.71
CA ALA A 21 -15.37 32.26 4.82
C ALA A 21 -16.08 32.03 3.47
N ASN A 22 -15.98 32.97 2.53
CA ASN A 22 -16.57 32.86 1.20
C ASN A 22 -15.76 31.90 0.35
N GLU A 23 -14.44 32.07 0.31
CA GLU A 23 -13.51 31.18 -0.40
C GLU A 23 -13.67 29.73 0.06
N LEU A 24 -13.72 29.50 1.39
CA LEU A 24 -13.95 28.17 1.93
C LEU A 24 -15.32 27.59 1.52
N THR A 25 -16.36 28.43 1.48
CA THR A 25 -17.70 28.01 1.06
C THR A 25 -17.72 27.63 -0.41
N ASP A 26 -17.04 28.40 -1.26
CA ASP A 26 -16.94 28.14 -2.69
C ASP A 26 -16.15 26.87 -2.99
N LEU A 27 -15.02 26.64 -2.31
CA LEU A 27 -14.24 25.40 -2.40
C LEU A 27 -15.07 24.17 -2.02
N ARG A 28 -15.81 24.25 -0.91
CA ARG A 28 -16.69 23.15 -0.47
C ARG A 28 -17.85 22.91 -1.43
N THR A 29 -18.40 23.98 -2.00
CA THR A 29 -19.45 23.90 -3.02
C THR A 29 -18.93 23.23 -4.28
N LEU A 30 -17.75 23.62 -4.76
CA LEU A 30 -17.10 23.03 -5.93
C LEU A 30 -16.88 21.52 -5.75
N VAL A 31 -16.30 21.12 -4.62
CA VAL A 31 -16.02 19.72 -4.30
C VAL A 31 -17.32 18.92 -4.11
N GLY A 32 -18.32 19.49 -3.42
CA GLY A 32 -19.62 18.87 -3.20
C GLY A 32 -20.40 18.65 -4.50
N ASN A 33 -20.15 19.47 -5.52
CA ASN A 33 -20.74 19.36 -6.85
C ASN A 33 -19.77 18.75 -7.88
N SER A 34 -18.77 17.98 -7.43
CA SER A 34 -17.74 17.40 -8.31
C SER A 34 -18.28 16.47 -9.41
N THR A 35 -19.51 15.96 -9.28
CA THR A 35 -20.20 15.17 -10.32
C THR A 35 -20.68 16.00 -11.50
N LEU A 36 -20.78 17.33 -11.36
CA LEU A 36 -21.10 18.25 -12.46
C LEU A 36 -19.91 18.45 -13.41
N PHE A 37 -18.72 18.00 -13.01
CA PHE A 37 -17.49 18.12 -13.78
C PHE A 37 -16.95 16.73 -14.13
N THR A 38 -16.36 16.59 -15.31
CA THR A 38 -15.53 15.41 -15.61
C THR A 38 -14.25 15.51 -14.78
N MET A 39 -14.18 14.75 -13.70
CA MET A 39 -13.07 14.70 -12.75
C MET A 39 -12.76 13.24 -12.41
N ALA A 40 -11.48 12.87 -12.35
CA ALA A 40 -11.07 11.53 -11.90
C ALA A 40 -11.43 11.34 -10.42
N ASP A 41 -11.81 10.13 -10.01
CA ASP A 41 -12.29 9.87 -8.64
C ASP A 41 -11.21 10.17 -7.59
N SER A 42 -9.94 9.92 -7.90
CA SER A 42 -8.83 10.34 -7.06
C SER A 42 -8.80 11.85 -6.84
N VAL A 43 -8.97 12.64 -7.90
CA VAL A 43 -8.99 14.11 -7.79
C VAL A 43 -10.18 14.58 -6.97
N LYS A 44 -11.36 13.96 -7.11
CA LYS A 44 -12.54 14.27 -6.30
C LYS A 44 -12.29 14.02 -4.81
N LEU A 45 -11.81 12.83 -4.48
CA LEU A 45 -11.58 12.41 -3.09
C LEU A 45 -10.46 13.21 -2.43
N LEU A 46 -9.33 13.39 -3.11
CA LEU A 46 -8.22 14.20 -2.59
C LEU A 46 -8.61 15.67 -2.41
N SER A 47 -9.39 16.24 -3.34
CA SER A 47 -9.95 17.60 -3.17
C SER A 47 -10.89 17.68 -1.97
N ASN A 48 -11.67 16.62 -1.71
CA ASN A 48 -12.55 16.53 -0.55
C ASN A 48 -11.78 16.54 0.76
N LYS A 49 -10.68 15.80 0.83
CA LYS A 49 -9.80 15.79 2.00
C LYS A 49 -9.15 17.16 2.27
N ILE A 50 -8.87 17.95 1.24
CA ILE A 50 -8.37 19.33 1.39
C ILE A 50 -9.47 20.30 1.85
N ALA A 51 -10.59 20.36 1.12
CA ALA A 51 -11.61 21.40 1.32
C ALA A 51 -12.54 21.15 2.53
N ASN A 52 -12.83 19.89 2.82
CA ASN A 52 -13.69 19.48 3.93
C ASN A 52 -12.83 19.05 5.12
N SER A 53 -12.62 17.74 5.27
CA SER A 53 -11.82 17.21 6.35
C SER A 53 -11.34 15.80 6.06
N ASP A 54 -10.24 15.44 6.71
CA ASP A 54 -9.76 14.07 6.85
C ASP A 54 -9.08 13.92 8.22
N ALA A 55 -9.17 12.74 8.83
CA ALA A 55 -8.51 12.49 10.11
C ALA A 55 -6.99 12.66 10.01
N ALA A 56 -6.40 12.34 8.86
CA ALA A 56 -4.98 12.46 8.58
C ALA A 56 -4.51 13.93 8.56
N ASN A 57 -5.37 14.90 8.21
CA ASN A 57 -5.01 16.32 8.30
C ASN A 57 -4.77 16.73 9.75
N THR A 58 -5.61 16.27 10.67
CA THR A 58 -5.45 16.58 12.10
C THR A 58 -4.22 15.87 12.67
N ARG A 59 -4.00 14.60 12.31
CA ARG A 59 -2.89 13.77 12.83
C ARG A 59 -1.52 14.22 12.35
N SER A 60 -1.43 14.74 11.13
CA SER A 60 -0.20 15.33 10.58
C SER A 60 0.16 16.68 11.24
N GLY A 61 -0.75 17.23 12.06
CA GLY A 61 -0.58 18.55 12.68
C GLY A 61 -0.88 19.72 11.75
N PHE A 62 -1.23 19.48 10.48
CA PHE A 62 -1.63 20.54 9.55
C PHE A 62 -3.03 21.10 9.88
N GLY A 63 -3.93 20.25 10.39
CA GLY A 63 -5.32 20.58 10.67
C GLY A 63 -6.20 20.66 9.41
N ASN A 64 -7.51 20.53 9.60
CA ASN A 64 -8.48 20.71 8.51
C ASN A 64 -8.64 22.19 8.17
N LEU A 65 -9.05 22.48 6.93
CA LEU A 65 -9.27 23.84 6.47
C LEU A 65 -10.49 24.48 7.17
N PHE A 66 -10.34 25.71 7.64
CA PHE A 66 -11.38 26.53 8.25
C PHE A 66 -11.22 28.00 7.84
N ALA A 67 -12.24 28.83 8.06
CA ALA A 67 -12.15 30.26 7.74
C ALA A 67 -11.10 30.93 8.64
N GLY A 68 -10.07 31.52 8.04
CA GLY A 68 -8.87 32.02 8.69
C GLY A 68 -7.67 31.07 8.62
N SER A 69 -7.79 29.92 7.95
CA SER A 69 -6.64 29.07 7.61
C SER A 69 -5.60 29.86 6.80
N SER A 70 -4.32 29.63 7.07
CA SER A 70 -3.23 30.33 6.38
C SER A 70 -2.88 29.70 5.03
N ASP A 71 -2.18 30.47 4.19
CA ASP A 71 -1.58 29.96 2.95
C ASP A 71 -0.69 28.74 3.20
N THR A 72 0.07 28.76 4.30
CA THR A 72 0.93 27.63 4.69
C THR A 72 0.11 26.38 4.96
N GLN A 73 -1.03 26.51 5.64
CA GLN A 73 -1.91 25.38 5.89
C GLN A 73 -2.47 24.82 4.57
N MET A 74 -2.91 25.69 3.65
CA MET A 74 -3.37 25.28 2.32
C MET A 74 -2.27 24.56 1.54
N GLU A 75 -1.06 25.11 1.45
CA GLU A 75 0.06 24.47 0.75
C GLU A 75 0.49 23.15 1.40
N ASN A 76 0.42 23.02 2.73
CA ASN A 76 0.67 21.75 3.40
C ASN A 76 -0.38 20.69 3.03
N LEU A 77 -1.65 21.06 2.93
CA LEU A 77 -2.73 20.15 2.52
C LEU A 77 -2.63 19.77 1.03
N ILE A 78 -2.32 20.72 0.14
CA ILE A 78 -1.99 20.44 -1.27
C ILE A 78 -0.78 19.50 -1.33
N GLY A 79 0.25 19.80 -0.55
CA GLY A 79 1.47 19.01 -0.41
C GLY A 79 1.18 17.56 -0.03
N LYS A 80 0.37 17.35 1.00
CA LYS A 80 -0.06 16.03 1.48
C LYS A 80 -0.85 15.27 0.43
N TRP A 81 -1.95 15.85 -0.06
CA TRP A 81 -2.93 15.08 -0.84
C TRP A 81 -2.63 15.01 -2.32
N PHE A 82 -2.09 16.09 -2.90
CA PHE A 82 -1.76 16.11 -4.32
C PHE A 82 -0.29 15.90 -4.61
N LEU A 83 0.65 16.38 -3.79
CA LEU A 83 2.08 16.34 -4.14
C LEU A 83 2.88 15.24 -3.42
N GLY A 84 2.27 14.55 -2.44
CA GLY A 84 2.91 13.49 -1.67
C GLY A 84 4.11 13.93 -0.83
N THR A 85 4.17 15.20 -0.42
CA THR A 85 5.28 15.77 0.35
C THR A 85 5.17 15.50 1.85
N ASP A 86 4.01 15.06 2.33
CA ASP A 86 3.82 14.57 3.71
C ASP A 86 4.21 13.09 3.79
N ARG A 87 5.51 12.87 3.97
CA ARG A 87 6.13 11.54 3.88
C ARG A 87 6.04 10.82 5.22
N PRO A 88 5.85 9.48 5.23
CA PRO A 88 5.81 8.72 6.49
C PRO A 88 7.07 8.88 7.33
N ASP A 89 6.88 8.98 8.64
CA ASP A 89 7.95 8.96 9.63
C ASP A 89 8.74 7.65 9.55
N THR A 90 10.06 7.79 9.65
CA THR A 90 11.04 6.71 9.56
C THR A 90 12.33 7.09 10.29
N GLY A 91 13.09 6.09 10.75
CA GLY A 91 14.45 6.29 11.28
C GLY A 91 15.53 6.49 10.21
N TYR A 92 15.17 6.45 8.93
CA TYR A 92 16.08 6.55 7.79
C TYR A 92 16.00 7.91 7.09
N ILE A 93 16.91 8.15 6.15
CA ILE A 93 16.94 9.39 5.35
C ILE A 93 16.13 9.19 4.07
N TYR A 94 15.33 10.19 3.72
CA TYR A 94 14.65 10.22 2.42
C TYR A 94 15.59 10.67 1.30
N SER A 95 15.76 9.84 0.28
CA SER A 95 16.55 10.14 -0.92
C SER A 95 15.69 10.02 -2.17
N TYR A 96 15.95 10.87 -3.17
CA TYR A 96 15.24 10.82 -4.44
C TYR A 96 15.62 9.56 -5.23
N ALA A 97 14.66 8.67 -5.48
CA ALA A 97 14.90 7.42 -6.20
C ALA A 97 14.72 7.56 -7.72
N SER A 98 15.80 7.26 -8.46
CA SER A 98 15.79 7.08 -9.92
C SER A 98 15.13 5.76 -10.30
N GLY A 99 14.77 5.59 -11.58
CA GLY A 99 14.13 4.38 -12.11
C GLY A 99 12.74 4.63 -12.70
N SER A 100 11.99 3.56 -12.90
CA SER A 100 10.62 3.59 -13.44
C SER A 100 9.64 3.04 -12.40
N LEU A 101 8.36 3.40 -12.50
CA LEU A 101 7.32 2.80 -11.66
C LEU A 101 7.28 1.28 -11.88
N PHE A 102 7.16 0.88 -13.14
CA PHE A 102 7.28 -0.51 -13.60
C PHE A 102 8.37 -0.58 -14.68
N GLN A 103 9.15 -1.65 -14.71
CA GLN A 103 10.11 -1.95 -15.77
C GLN A 103 9.50 -2.92 -16.78
N ASN A 104 9.03 -4.09 -16.31
CA ASN A 104 8.40 -5.12 -17.16
C ASN A 104 7.02 -5.56 -16.64
N GLY A 105 6.37 -4.68 -15.89
CA GLY A 105 5.14 -4.99 -15.15
C GLY A 105 5.44 -5.60 -13.79
N ALA A 106 4.43 -5.60 -12.90
CA ALA A 106 4.57 -6.16 -11.56
C ALA A 106 4.88 -7.67 -11.60
N SER A 107 5.95 -8.07 -10.92
CA SER A 107 6.35 -9.46 -10.73
C SER A 107 6.50 -9.78 -9.24
N ALA A 108 6.26 -11.04 -8.88
CA ALA A 108 6.58 -11.53 -7.54
C ALA A 108 8.08 -11.40 -7.25
N ASP A 109 8.94 -11.44 -8.26
CA ASP A 109 10.40 -11.33 -8.12
C ASP A 109 10.87 -9.92 -7.75
N ASP A 110 10.01 -8.91 -7.88
CA ASP A 110 10.35 -7.52 -7.50
C ASP A 110 10.38 -7.36 -5.97
N ILE A 111 9.82 -8.33 -5.24
CA ILE A 111 9.54 -8.20 -3.81
C ILE A 111 10.66 -8.76 -2.96
N TYR A 112 11.29 -7.84 -2.25
CA TYR A 112 12.26 -8.06 -1.19
C TYR A 112 11.88 -7.17 0.00
N GLN A 113 11.41 -7.79 1.08
CA GLN A 113 11.10 -7.08 2.32
C GLN A 113 12.38 -6.47 2.92
N GLY A 114 12.27 -5.22 3.40
CA GLY A 114 13.34 -4.56 4.14
C GLY A 114 13.12 -4.52 5.65
N ALA A 115 13.61 -3.47 6.29
CA ALA A 115 13.67 -3.35 7.75
C ALA A 115 12.35 -2.85 8.38
N VAL A 116 11.22 -3.49 8.06
CA VAL A 116 9.90 -3.24 8.67
C VAL A 116 9.11 -4.55 8.79
N GLY A 117 8.34 -4.70 9.87
CA GLY A 117 7.54 -5.90 10.17
C GLY A 117 6.26 -6.06 9.34
N ASP A 118 6.29 -5.77 8.04
CA ASP A 118 5.13 -5.74 7.15
C ASP A 118 5.00 -6.99 6.25
N CYS A 119 5.57 -8.13 6.65
CA CYS A 119 5.68 -9.33 5.81
C CYS A 119 4.34 -9.77 5.20
N TYR A 120 3.24 -9.61 5.93
CA TYR A 120 1.88 -9.88 5.47
C TYR A 120 1.50 -9.03 4.23
N TYR A 121 1.98 -7.78 4.16
CA TYR A 121 1.73 -6.86 3.06
C TYR A 121 2.50 -7.31 1.82
N VAL A 122 3.82 -7.36 1.91
CA VAL A 122 4.68 -7.71 0.76
C VAL A 122 4.51 -9.16 0.28
N ALA A 123 4.25 -10.14 1.16
CA ALA A 123 3.91 -11.51 0.72
C ALA A 123 2.57 -11.55 -0.05
N THR A 124 1.61 -10.71 0.34
CA THR A 124 0.35 -10.61 -0.40
C THR A 124 0.56 -9.92 -1.74
N LEU A 125 1.35 -8.85 -1.80
CA LEU A 125 1.69 -8.20 -3.07
C LEU A 125 2.37 -9.18 -4.04
N ALA A 126 3.21 -10.09 -3.54
CA ALA A 126 3.87 -11.11 -4.38
C ALA A 126 2.85 -12.07 -4.98
N SER A 127 1.88 -12.51 -4.18
CA SER A 127 0.80 -13.36 -4.66
C SER A 127 -0.10 -12.63 -5.68
N ILE A 128 -0.41 -11.35 -5.45
CA ILE A 128 -1.20 -10.55 -6.40
C ILE A 128 -0.42 -10.35 -7.69
N ALA A 129 0.88 -10.00 -7.63
CA ALA A 129 1.71 -9.81 -8.81
C ALA A 129 1.83 -11.09 -9.64
N GLN A 130 1.86 -12.26 -9.00
CA GLN A 130 1.90 -13.55 -9.69
C GLN A 130 0.56 -13.89 -10.37
N GLU A 131 -0.55 -13.78 -9.63
CA GLU A 131 -1.83 -14.34 -10.07
C GLU A 131 -2.74 -13.32 -10.78
N LYS A 132 -2.60 -12.05 -10.42
CA LYS A 132 -3.48 -10.94 -10.84
C LYS A 132 -2.74 -9.60 -10.91
N PRO A 133 -1.63 -9.48 -11.68
CA PRO A 133 -0.76 -8.29 -11.71
C PRO A 133 -1.50 -7.00 -12.09
N GLU A 134 -2.60 -7.09 -12.82
CA GLU A 134 -3.44 -5.95 -13.19
C GLU A 134 -4.00 -5.20 -11.97
N TYR A 135 -4.22 -5.86 -10.82
CA TYR A 135 -4.68 -5.16 -9.62
C TYR A 135 -3.59 -4.25 -9.03
N ILE A 136 -2.32 -4.63 -9.17
CA ILE A 136 -1.19 -3.77 -8.80
C ILE A 136 -1.05 -2.65 -9.83
N GLN A 137 -1.00 -2.96 -11.12
CA GLN A 137 -0.79 -1.94 -12.14
C GLN A 137 -1.89 -0.87 -12.12
N ASN A 138 -3.16 -1.28 -11.98
CA ASN A 138 -4.31 -0.38 -11.94
C ASN A 138 -4.49 0.33 -10.58
N MET A 139 -3.72 -0.01 -9.54
CA MET A 139 -3.78 0.75 -8.29
C MET A 139 -3.01 2.08 -8.39
N PHE A 140 -2.08 2.20 -9.34
CA PHE A 140 -1.27 3.40 -9.53
C PHE A 140 -1.82 4.30 -10.63
N THR A 141 -1.73 5.61 -10.39
CA THR A 141 -1.81 6.66 -11.41
C THR A 141 -0.51 7.45 -11.36
N ASP A 142 0.27 7.42 -12.45
CA ASP A 142 1.40 8.33 -12.63
C ASP A 142 0.87 9.72 -12.99
N ASN A 143 1.17 10.71 -12.14
CA ASN A 143 0.68 12.07 -12.31
C ASN A 143 1.51 12.88 -13.32
N GLY A 144 2.62 12.31 -13.85
CA GLY A 144 3.50 12.95 -14.83
C GLY A 144 4.43 14.03 -14.24
N ASP A 145 4.46 14.16 -12.92
CA ASP A 145 5.24 15.17 -12.18
C ASP A 145 6.12 14.55 -11.08
N ASN A 146 6.51 13.28 -11.25
CA ASN A 146 7.25 12.48 -10.25
C ASN A 146 6.46 12.22 -8.96
N THR A 147 5.14 12.29 -9.01
CA THR A 147 4.25 11.81 -7.96
C THR A 147 3.32 10.73 -8.50
N PHE A 148 2.88 9.84 -7.60
CA PHE A 148 2.03 8.72 -7.94
C PHE A 148 0.85 8.69 -6.98
N THR A 149 -0.35 8.67 -7.52
CA THR A 149 -1.55 8.46 -6.72
C THR A 149 -1.86 6.97 -6.65
N VAL A 150 -2.07 6.46 -5.44
CA VAL A 150 -2.21 5.04 -5.14
C VAL A 150 -3.59 4.78 -4.54
N ARG A 151 -4.32 3.84 -5.14
CA ARG A 151 -5.68 3.44 -4.74
C ARG A 151 -5.65 2.27 -3.77
N PHE A 152 -6.46 2.37 -2.72
CA PHE A 152 -6.83 1.26 -1.83
C PHE A 152 -8.34 1.14 -1.70
N TYR A 153 -8.83 0.01 -1.19
CA TYR A 153 -10.25 -0.24 -0.94
C TYR A 153 -10.53 -0.49 0.54
N ASN A 154 -11.66 0.00 1.03
CA ASN A 154 -12.24 -0.39 2.32
C ASN A 154 -13.69 -0.77 2.08
N ASN A 155 -14.02 -2.05 2.28
CA ASN A 155 -15.34 -2.60 2.00
C ASN A 155 -15.86 -2.23 0.59
N GLY A 156 -14.98 -2.32 -0.42
CA GLY A 156 -15.30 -2.01 -1.82
C GLY A 156 -15.32 -0.52 -2.18
N VAL A 157 -15.16 0.39 -1.20
CA VAL A 157 -15.07 1.83 -1.44
C VAL A 157 -13.61 2.22 -1.62
N ALA A 158 -13.28 2.90 -2.73
CA ALA A 158 -11.93 3.33 -3.03
C ALA A 158 -11.53 4.56 -2.20
N ASP A 159 -10.28 4.61 -1.77
CA ASP A 159 -9.61 5.80 -1.27
C ASP A 159 -8.20 5.91 -1.87
N TYR A 160 -7.63 7.10 -1.81
CA TYR A 160 -6.41 7.46 -2.50
C TYR A 160 -5.47 8.23 -1.58
N VAL A 161 -4.18 7.99 -1.80
CA VAL A 161 -3.07 8.79 -1.26
C VAL A 161 -2.11 9.12 -2.40
N THR A 162 -1.32 10.19 -2.26
CA THR A 162 -0.29 10.52 -3.25
C THR A 162 1.09 10.43 -2.62
N VAL A 163 2.02 9.77 -3.30
CA VAL A 163 3.41 9.64 -2.87
C VAL A 163 4.35 10.28 -3.88
N ASP A 164 5.40 10.95 -3.40
CA ASP A 164 6.52 11.39 -4.23
C ASP A 164 7.62 10.30 -4.34
N ARG A 165 8.65 10.57 -5.14
CA ARG A 165 9.80 9.67 -5.40
C ARG A 165 10.85 9.59 -4.29
N TYR A 166 10.69 10.34 -3.21
CA TYR A 166 11.64 10.24 -2.12
C TYR A 166 11.30 9.00 -1.30
N LEU A 167 12.25 8.06 -1.22
CA LEU A 167 12.10 6.81 -0.48
C LEU A 167 13.15 6.72 0.64
N PRO A 168 12.85 6.04 1.76
CA PRO A 168 13.80 5.86 2.85
C PRO A 168 14.99 5.00 2.44
N THR A 169 16.20 5.46 2.73
CA THR A 169 17.45 4.78 2.37
C THR A 169 18.37 4.53 3.55
N TYR A 170 19.06 3.39 3.50
CA TYR A 170 20.25 3.13 4.29
C TYR A 170 21.48 3.28 3.39
N GLY A 171 22.10 4.45 3.45
CA GLY A 171 23.08 4.87 2.44
C GLY A 171 22.41 5.01 1.07
N ASN A 172 22.90 4.27 0.07
CA ASN A 172 22.36 4.27 -1.29
C ASN A 172 21.31 3.17 -1.54
N TYR A 173 20.98 2.35 -0.55
CA TYR A 173 20.08 1.21 -0.70
C TYR A 173 18.72 1.48 -0.07
N ALA A 174 17.68 0.79 -0.55
CA ALA A 174 16.37 0.82 0.08
C ALA A 174 16.47 0.38 1.55
N ALA A 175 15.83 1.12 2.45
CA ALA A 175 15.75 0.71 3.86
C ALA A 175 14.61 -0.29 4.11
N TYR A 176 13.49 -0.12 3.41
CA TYR A 176 12.30 -0.96 3.48
C TYR A 176 12.18 -1.79 2.19
N ALA A 177 10.98 -1.95 1.61
CA ALA A 177 10.83 -2.75 0.39
C ALA A 177 11.80 -2.29 -0.71
N GLY A 178 12.49 -3.28 -1.29
CA GLY A 178 13.54 -3.05 -2.29
C GLY A 178 13.02 -2.63 -3.66
N TRP A 179 13.95 -2.20 -4.53
CA TRP A 179 13.68 -1.82 -5.92
C TRP A 179 14.67 -2.44 -6.94
N GLY A 180 15.40 -3.49 -6.54
CA GLY A 180 16.22 -4.36 -7.41
C GLY A 180 17.51 -3.77 -8.02
N GLY A 181 17.55 -2.47 -8.35
CA GLY A 181 18.66 -1.86 -9.11
C GLY A 181 19.92 -1.48 -8.32
N GLY A 182 20.05 -1.94 -7.07
CA GLY A 182 21.27 -1.86 -6.28
C GLY A 182 21.69 -0.47 -5.76
N SER A 183 21.16 0.63 -6.27
CA SER A 183 21.40 1.99 -5.74
C SER A 183 20.23 2.90 -6.04
N VAL A 184 19.96 3.86 -5.15
CA VAL A 184 18.90 4.87 -5.29
C VAL A 184 19.04 5.72 -6.57
N THR A 185 20.25 5.80 -7.14
CA THR A 185 20.53 6.51 -8.40
C THR A 185 20.42 5.65 -9.66
N SER A 186 20.18 4.34 -9.54
CA SER A 186 20.09 3.46 -10.71
C SER A 186 18.81 3.70 -11.50
N THR A 187 18.92 3.80 -12.82
CA THR A 187 17.75 3.86 -13.72
C THR A 187 17.09 2.51 -13.92
N SER A 188 17.73 1.42 -13.48
CA SER A 188 17.15 0.07 -13.50
C SER A 188 16.25 -0.23 -12.30
N ASN A 189 16.08 0.72 -11.37
CA ASN A 189 15.21 0.52 -10.22
C ASN A 189 13.74 0.37 -10.67
N GLU A 190 13.04 -0.58 -10.09
CA GLU A 190 11.60 -0.79 -10.24
C GLU A 190 10.91 -0.40 -8.93
N LEU A 191 10.15 0.71 -8.97
CA LEU A 191 9.78 1.42 -7.74
C LEU A 191 8.42 1.04 -7.16
N TRP A 192 7.60 0.27 -7.88
CA TRP A 192 6.20 0.05 -7.48
C TRP A 192 6.07 -0.57 -6.09
N VAL A 193 6.94 -1.51 -5.68
CA VAL A 193 6.85 -2.14 -4.36
C VAL A 193 7.08 -1.12 -3.25
N ALA A 194 8.17 -0.35 -3.35
CA ALA A 194 8.53 0.67 -2.38
C ALA A 194 7.51 1.83 -2.34
N LEU A 195 6.95 2.22 -3.49
CA LEU A 195 5.91 3.24 -3.55
C LEU A 195 4.57 2.74 -3.00
N ALA A 196 4.22 1.46 -3.22
CA ALA A 196 3.03 0.84 -2.64
C ALA A 196 3.14 0.77 -1.12
N GLU A 197 4.28 0.32 -0.59
CA GLU A 197 4.58 0.27 0.85
C GLU A 197 4.53 1.66 1.49
N LYS A 198 5.16 2.67 0.87
CA LYS A 198 5.09 4.06 1.31
C LYS A 198 3.65 4.58 1.35
N ALA A 199 2.88 4.32 0.30
CA ALA A 199 1.48 4.75 0.22
C ALA A 199 0.63 4.05 1.31
N TYR A 200 0.90 2.78 1.57
CA TYR A 200 0.24 2.03 2.62
C TYR A 200 0.56 2.59 4.02
N ALA A 201 1.80 3.02 4.26
CA ALA A 201 2.20 3.74 5.48
C ALA A 201 1.51 5.11 5.63
N GLN A 202 1.32 5.87 4.54
CA GLN A 202 0.52 7.11 4.58
C GLN A 202 -0.96 6.86 4.87
N LEU A 203 -1.52 5.81 4.27
CA LEU A 203 -2.93 5.45 4.43
C LEU A 203 -3.28 5.11 5.90
N ALA A 204 -2.30 4.61 6.68
CA ALA A 204 -2.45 4.34 8.11
C ALA A 204 -2.99 5.56 8.88
N GLU A 205 -2.55 6.75 8.51
CA GLU A 205 -2.97 7.99 9.16
C GLU A 205 -4.43 8.36 8.89
N SER A 206 -5.01 7.85 7.80
CA SER A 206 -6.45 7.99 7.53
C SER A 206 -7.29 7.02 8.37
N GLY A 207 -6.67 6.19 9.22
CA GLY A 207 -7.34 5.19 10.06
C GLY A 207 -7.63 3.86 9.36
N TRP A 208 -6.98 3.60 8.22
CA TRP A 208 -7.16 2.39 7.43
C TRP A 208 -6.13 1.28 7.76
N SER A 209 -5.12 1.57 8.60
CA SER A 209 -4.16 0.56 9.04
C SER A 209 -4.80 -0.47 9.96
N ARG A 210 -4.14 -1.64 10.02
CA ARG A 210 -4.46 -2.68 10.98
C ARG A 210 -3.89 -2.37 12.36
N THR A 211 -4.71 -2.69 13.34
CA THR A 211 -4.66 -2.35 14.76
C THR A 211 -3.66 -3.14 15.62
N TYR A 212 -2.58 -3.73 15.07
CA TYR A 212 -1.63 -4.45 15.94
C TYR A 212 -0.74 -3.47 16.74
N SER A 213 -0.18 -2.45 16.07
CA SER A 213 0.61 -1.39 16.74
C SER A 213 -0.24 -0.41 17.54
N GLY A 214 -1.54 -0.32 17.25
CA GLY A 214 -2.45 0.70 17.81
C GLY A 214 -2.17 2.12 17.34
N THR A 215 -1.19 2.33 16.45
CA THR A 215 -0.80 3.64 15.94
C THR A 215 -1.48 3.93 14.59
N GLN A 216 -2.11 5.09 14.50
CA GLN A 216 -2.76 5.60 13.28
C GLN A 216 -2.03 6.84 12.78
N ASN A 217 -0.71 6.74 12.67
CA ASN A 217 0.17 7.84 12.28
C ASN A 217 0.71 7.60 10.88
N ASN A 218 1.15 8.67 10.20
CA ASN A 218 1.87 8.58 8.93
C ASN A 218 3.29 8.03 9.19
N SER A 219 3.48 6.72 9.27
CA SER A 219 4.77 6.09 9.61
C SER A 219 4.90 4.66 9.11
N TYR A 220 6.12 4.23 8.77
CA TYR A 220 6.40 2.82 8.49
C TYR A 220 6.17 1.92 9.71
N ALA A 221 6.36 2.42 10.94
CA ALA A 221 6.03 1.66 12.14
C ALA A 221 4.52 1.38 12.29
N ALA A 222 3.67 2.17 11.61
CA ALA A 222 2.21 1.98 11.66
C ALA A 222 1.71 0.82 10.78
N ILE A 223 2.57 0.24 9.95
CA ILE A 223 2.24 -0.92 9.10
C ILE A 223 2.88 -2.23 9.60
N GLU A 224 3.54 -2.22 10.77
CA GLU A 224 4.09 -3.42 11.39
C GLU A 224 2.99 -4.33 11.95
N GLY A 225 3.03 -5.61 11.57
CA GLY A 225 2.08 -6.62 12.01
C GLY A 225 0.72 -6.51 11.33
N GLY A 226 0.25 -7.64 10.81
CA GLY A 226 -1.02 -7.70 10.10
C GLY A 226 -1.28 -9.07 9.51
N TRP A 227 -2.39 -9.17 8.78
CA TRP A 227 -2.75 -10.39 8.07
C TRP A 227 -2.90 -10.10 6.57
N MET A 228 -2.80 -11.13 5.75
CA MET A 228 -2.82 -11.03 4.30
C MET A 228 -4.23 -10.72 3.78
N ASP A 229 -5.30 -11.22 4.41
CA ASP A 229 -6.69 -11.13 3.96
C ASP A 229 -7.25 -9.70 3.83
N THR A 230 -6.84 -8.76 4.68
CA THR A 230 -7.14 -7.32 4.51
C THR A 230 -6.28 -6.71 3.43
N VAL A 231 -5.05 -7.16 3.20
CA VAL A 231 -4.23 -6.63 2.10
C VAL A 231 -4.84 -7.08 0.77
N ILE A 232 -5.31 -8.32 0.67
CA ILE A 232 -6.12 -8.82 -0.44
C ILE A 232 -7.30 -7.86 -0.66
N ARG A 233 -8.09 -7.60 0.39
CA ARG A 233 -9.25 -6.68 0.31
C ARG A 233 -8.88 -5.25 -0.08
N GLN A 234 -7.80 -4.71 0.48
CA GLN A 234 -7.42 -3.31 0.30
C GLN A 234 -6.77 -3.05 -1.06
N VAL A 235 -5.98 -3.98 -1.58
CA VAL A 235 -5.32 -3.81 -2.88
C VAL A 235 -6.29 -4.17 -4.01
N THR A 236 -6.98 -5.31 -3.88
CA THR A 236 -7.80 -5.88 -4.97
C THR A 236 -9.27 -5.48 -4.92
N GLY A 237 -9.82 -5.18 -3.75
CA GLY A 237 -11.26 -4.97 -3.57
C GLY A 237 -12.06 -6.29 -3.54
N LEU A 238 -11.41 -7.43 -3.78
CA LEU A 238 -12.02 -8.76 -3.65
C LEU A 238 -12.27 -9.08 -2.18
N SER A 239 -13.28 -9.90 -1.92
CA SER A 239 -13.42 -10.53 -0.61
C SER A 239 -12.32 -11.59 -0.42
N ALA A 240 -12.01 -11.90 0.84
CA ALA A 240 -10.99 -12.88 1.18
C ALA A 240 -11.51 -13.86 2.23
N THR A 241 -11.01 -15.09 2.18
CA THR A 241 -11.26 -16.11 3.19
C THR A 241 -9.98 -16.36 3.99
N SER A 242 -10.13 -16.58 5.29
CA SER A 242 -9.06 -16.96 6.21
C SER A 242 -9.46 -18.25 6.91
N GLN A 243 -8.59 -19.25 6.87
CA GLN A 243 -8.89 -20.55 7.44
C GLN A 243 -7.65 -21.25 8.00
N SER A 244 -7.79 -21.88 9.17
CA SER A 244 -6.79 -22.84 9.66
C SER A 244 -6.68 -24.01 8.69
N VAL A 245 -5.45 -24.45 8.42
CA VAL A 245 -5.15 -25.66 7.64
C VAL A 245 -5.88 -26.89 8.18
N SER A 246 -6.09 -26.98 9.49
CA SER A 246 -6.79 -28.10 10.14
C SER A 246 -8.27 -28.23 9.74
N ASN A 247 -8.87 -27.16 9.20
CA ASN A 247 -10.27 -27.11 8.78
C ASN A 247 -10.43 -27.32 7.26
N MET A 248 -9.36 -27.60 6.53
CA MET A 248 -9.39 -27.93 5.09
C MET A 248 -8.73 -29.28 4.83
N THR A 249 -8.97 -29.81 3.63
CA THR A 249 -8.32 -30.99 3.09
C THR A 249 -7.11 -30.61 2.25
N GLN A 250 -6.16 -31.54 2.09
CA GLN A 250 -5.02 -31.36 1.20
C GLN A 250 -5.46 -31.04 -0.23
N THR A 251 -6.49 -31.73 -0.73
CA THR A 251 -7.05 -31.49 -2.07
C THR A 251 -7.57 -30.07 -2.24
N GLN A 252 -8.21 -29.49 -1.23
CA GLN A 252 -8.66 -28.09 -1.30
C GLN A 252 -7.47 -27.13 -1.44
N LEU A 253 -6.37 -27.35 -0.71
CA LEU A 253 -5.18 -26.50 -0.84
C LEU A 253 -4.51 -26.67 -2.21
N ILE A 254 -4.41 -27.91 -2.70
CA ILE A 254 -3.90 -28.17 -4.06
C ILE A 254 -4.75 -27.45 -5.10
N ASN A 255 -6.08 -27.44 -4.96
CA ASN A 255 -6.96 -26.72 -5.88
C ASN A 255 -6.76 -25.21 -5.81
N LEU A 256 -6.56 -24.64 -4.61
CA LEU A 256 -6.25 -23.21 -4.46
C LEU A 256 -4.92 -22.85 -5.13
N VAL A 257 -3.88 -23.66 -4.97
CA VAL A 257 -2.57 -23.45 -5.60
C VAL A 257 -2.64 -23.50 -7.12
N ASN A 258 -3.53 -24.34 -7.67
CA ASN A 258 -3.75 -24.44 -9.12
C ASN A 258 -4.86 -23.50 -9.63
N SER A 259 -5.29 -22.54 -8.80
CA SER A 259 -6.28 -21.53 -9.16
C SER A 259 -5.60 -20.19 -9.39
N ASN A 260 -6.26 -19.26 -10.07
CA ASN A 260 -5.79 -17.88 -10.22
C ASN A 260 -6.20 -17.00 -9.02
N GLN A 261 -6.33 -17.60 -7.82
CA GLN A 261 -6.66 -16.87 -6.58
C GLN A 261 -5.37 -16.44 -5.90
N VAL A 262 -5.36 -15.23 -5.34
CA VAL A 262 -4.30 -14.79 -4.44
C VAL A 262 -4.27 -15.75 -3.25
N LEU A 263 -3.12 -16.32 -2.92
CA LEU A 263 -2.97 -17.37 -1.89
C LEU A 263 -1.71 -17.15 -1.05
N THR A 264 -1.92 -17.08 0.26
CA THR A 264 -0.88 -16.83 1.25
C THR A 264 -1.04 -17.74 2.47
N ALA A 265 0.04 -17.92 3.22
CA ALA A 265 0.07 -18.65 4.48
C ALA A 265 0.77 -17.82 5.56
N GLY A 266 0.16 -17.77 6.74
CA GLY A 266 0.76 -17.19 7.95
C GLY A 266 1.03 -18.25 8.99
N PHE A 267 2.12 -18.09 9.72
CA PHE A 267 2.58 -19.02 10.76
C PHE A 267 2.79 -18.24 12.06
N VAL A 268 1.91 -18.38 13.04
CA VAL A 268 1.95 -17.61 14.31
C VAL A 268 2.30 -18.47 15.53
N TYR A 269 2.18 -19.79 15.40
CA TYR A 269 2.34 -20.74 16.50
C TYR A 269 3.29 -21.88 16.13
N GLY A 270 4.20 -21.66 15.18
CA GLY A 270 4.98 -22.75 14.60
C GLY A 270 6.13 -22.27 13.72
N ALA A 271 7.34 -22.68 14.10
CA ALA A 271 8.55 -22.63 13.27
C ALA A 271 9.12 -24.03 13.06
N GLY A 272 9.89 -24.19 11.98
CA GLY A 272 10.52 -25.45 11.60
C GLY A 272 10.41 -25.71 10.10
N TYR A 273 11.15 -26.70 9.59
CA TYR A 273 11.13 -27.07 8.16
C TYR A 273 11.48 -25.92 7.19
N GLY A 274 12.24 -24.92 7.66
CA GLY A 274 12.56 -23.70 6.90
C GLY A 274 11.55 -22.56 7.05
N VAL A 275 10.46 -22.77 7.79
CA VAL A 275 9.44 -21.75 8.08
C VAL A 275 9.80 -20.94 9.34
N VAL A 276 9.64 -19.62 9.23
CA VAL A 276 9.86 -18.63 10.29
C VAL A 276 8.55 -18.39 11.05
N ASP A 277 8.64 -18.34 12.38
CA ASP A 277 7.50 -18.03 13.25
C ASP A 277 7.13 -16.54 13.18
N GLY A 278 5.84 -16.23 13.33
CA GLY A 278 5.29 -14.88 13.19
C GLY A 278 5.40 -14.31 11.77
N HIS A 279 5.49 -15.16 10.73
CA HIS A 279 5.82 -14.72 9.37
C HIS A 279 4.79 -15.14 8.30
N ALA A 280 4.70 -14.33 7.25
CA ALA A 280 3.79 -14.54 6.12
C ALA A 280 4.56 -14.98 4.86
N TYR A 281 3.96 -15.90 4.10
CA TYR A 281 4.49 -16.47 2.88
C TYR A 281 3.45 -16.45 1.76
N THR A 282 3.90 -16.41 0.51
CA THR A 282 3.07 -16.76 -0.65
C THR A 282 3.19 -18.25 -0.90
N ILE A 283 2.07 -18.95 -1.19
CA ILE A 283 2.15 -20.33 -1.69
C ILE A 283 2.11 -20.27 -3.21
N THR A 284 3.19 -20.70 -3.88
CA THR A 284 3.32 -20.51 -5.34
C THR A 284 3.20 -21.78 -6.15
N ALA A 285 3.40 -22.95 -5.53
CA ALA A 285 3.37 -24.22 -6.25
C ALA A 285 3.08 -25.41 -5.33
N TYR A 286 2.60 -26.50 -5.93
CA TYR A 286 2.52 -27.82 -5.31
C TYR A 286 3.29 -28.83 -6.17
N ASN A 287 4.26 -29.50 -5.56
CA ASN A 287 5.05 -30.53 -6.20
C ASN A 287 4.47 -31.92 -5.87
N ALA A 288 3.85 -32.55 -6.87
CA ALA A 288 3.21 -33.86 -6.70
C ALA A 288 4.22 -35.02 -6.53
N THR A 289 5.49 -34.85 -6.92
CA THR A 289 6.51 -35.90 -6.81
C THR A 289 6.94 -36.13 -5.36
N ASN A 290 7.12 -35.06 -4.59
CA ASN A 290 7.53 -35.12 -3.19
C ASN A 290 6.40 -34.72 -2.21
N GLY A 291 5.25 -34.28 -2.72
CA GLY A 291 4.07 -33.92 -1.94
C GLY A 291 4.22 -32.62 -1.15
N THR A 292 5.03 -31.67 -1.63
CA THR A 292 5.32 -30.40 -0.92
C THR A 292 4.62 -29.19 -1.56
N PHE A 293 4.26 -28.23 -0.72
CA PHE A 293 3.84 -26.89 -1.10
C PHE A 293 5.04 -25.96 -0.99
N HIS A 294 5.29 -25.17 -2.04
CA HIS A 294 6.36 -24.19 -2.07
C HIS A 294 5.91 -22.89 -1.43
N LEU A 295 6.63 -22.45 -0.40
CA LEU A 295 6.41 -21.21 0.34
C LEU A 295 7.48 -20.19 -0.06
N ARG A 296 7.08 -19.20 -0.87
CA ARG A 296 7.93 -18.04 -1.19
C ARG A 296 7.94 -17.08 -0.01
N ASN A 297 9.09 -17.00 0.63
CA ASN A 297 9.39 -16.02 1.66
C ASN A 297 9.54 -14.61 1.04
N PRO A 298 8.82 -13.57 1.52
CA PRO A 298 8.91 -12.21 1.00
C PRO A 298 10.28 -11.54 1.20
N TRP A 299 11.20 -12.14 1.97
CA TRP A 299 12.60 -11.71 2.05
C TRP A 299 13.39 -11.98 0.74
N GLY A 300 12.80 -12.68 -0.22
CA GLY A 300 13.46 -13.08 -1.48
C GLY A 300 14.52 -14.17 -1.30
N SER A 301 14.58 -14.79 -0.11
CA SER A 301 15.49 -15.88 0.25
C SER A 301 14.86 -16.70 1.38
N TYR A 302 15.45 -17.84 1.73
CA TYR A 302 14.91 -18.74 2.78
C TYR A 302 13.46 -19.18 2.49
N HIS A 303 13.20 -19.58 1.24
CA HIS A 303 11.97 -20.27 0.87
C HIS A 303 11.91 -21.65 1.52
N ALA A 304 10.71 -22.20 1.64
CA ALA A 304 10.50 -23.51 2.26
C ALA A 304 9.59 -24.39 1.40
N ASP A 305 9.90 -25.69 1.35
CA ASP A 305 9.03 -26.70 0.77
C ASP A 305 8.49 -27.57 1.90
N VAL A 306 7.18 -27.53 2.12
CA VAL A 306 6.53 -28.19 3.26
C VAL A 306 5.46 -29.17 2.83
N THR A 307 5.41 -30.35 3.45
CA THR A 307 4.34 -31.32 3.23
C THR A 307 3.03 -30.86 3.87
N TRP A 308 1.93 -31.50 3.49
CA TRP A 308 0.63 -31.32 4.16
C TRP A 308 0.69 -31.57 5.68
N SER A 309 1.38 -32.62 6.12
CA SER A 309 1.53 -32.92 7.55
C SER A 309 2.35 -31.86 8.29
N GLN A 310 3.35 -31.28 7.62
CA GLN A 310 4.14 -30.19 8.18
C GLN A 310 3.30 -28.91 8.30
N LEU A 311 2.51 -28.55 7.29
CA LEU A 311 1.57 -27.42 7.38
C LEU A 311 0.60 -27.58 8.57
N LEU A 312 0.03 -28.78 8.75
CA LEU A 312 -0.82 -29.11 9.90
C LEU A 312 -0.06 -28.93 11.24
N SER A 313 1.17 -29.44 11.33
CA SER A 313 1.98 -29.34 12.55
C SER A 313 2.37 -27.89 12.89
N LEU A 314 2.55 -27.05 11.87
CA LEU A 314 2.87 -25.63 12.01
C LEU A 314 1.62 -24.77 12.24
N SER A 315 0.43 -25.37 12.27
CA SER A 315 -0.85 -24.67 12.45
C SER A 315 -1.04 -23.52 11.45
N ALA A 316 -0.69 -23.75 10.19
CA ALA A 316 -0.75 -22.73 9.14
C ALA A 316 -2.14 -22.11 9.01
N ILE A 317 -2.19 -20.79 8.85
CA ILE A 317 -3.41 -20.05 8.54
C ILE A 317 -3.35 -19.64 7.06
N LEU A 318 -4.22 -20.23 6.25
CA LEU A 318 -4.30 -19.98 4.82
C LEU A 318 -5.26 -18.83 4.57
N GLN A 319 -4.85 -17.89 3.73
CA GLN A 319 -5.67 -16.75 3.34
C GLN A 319 -5.65 -16.58 1.84
N TRP A 320 -6.84 -16.48 1.24
CA TRP A 320 -6.97 -16.38 -0.21
C TRP A 320 -8.08 -15.44 -0.66
N SER A 321 -7.94 -14.87 -1.85
CA SER A 321 -8.98 -14.06 -2.49
C SER A 321 -10.13 -14.96 -2.94
N ASN A 322 -11.37 -14.54 -2.74
CA ASN A 322 -12.51 -15.20 -3.38
C ASN A 322 -12.57 -14.86 -4.88
N THR A 323 -13.23 -15.73 -5.64
CA THR A 323 -13.47 -15.58 -7.08
C THR A 323 -14.39 -14.43 -7.39
#